data_AF-A0A932Y6A6-F1
#
_entry.id   AF-A0A932Y6A6-F1
#
_cell.length_a   1.000
_cell.length_b   1.000
_cell.length_c   1.000
_cell.angle_alpha   90.00
_cell.angle_beta   90.00
_cell.angle_gamma   90.00
#
_symmetry.space_group_name_H-M   'P 1'
#
loop_
_entity.id
_entity.type
_entity.pdbx_description
1 polymer ?
#
loop_
_entity_poly.entity_id
_entity_poly.type
_entity_poly.pdbx_seq_one_letter_code
_entity_poly.pdbx_strand_id
1 'polypeptide(L)'
;MEIKRSIKKSQYLHSPAHVLADELSVKLSDKKHFGFYLKMALTHDHNLLRRIAGEVLESKSTKRPGALFAFLLKKYKESQS
;
A
#
# COMPACT_ATOMS: atom_id res chain seq x y z
N MET A 1 27.95 0.78 22.32
CA MET A 1 26.63 0.40 21.79
C MET A 1 26.43 1.08 20.44
N GLU A 2 26.67 0.36 19.35
CA GLU A 2 26.53 0.88 17.99
C GLU A 2 25.14 0.54 17.45
N ILE A 3 24.21 1.49 17.45
CA ILE A 3 22.96 1.35 16.71
C ILE A 3 23.17 2.02 15.35
N LYS A 4 23.74 1.26 14.41
CA LYS A 4 23.83 1.65 13.00
C LYS A 4 22.43 1.66 12.39
N ARG A 5 21.86 2.85 12.18
CA ARG A 5 20.77 3.06 11.21
C ARG A 5 21.15 4.16 10.24
N SER A 6 22.16 3.88 9.41
CA SER A 6 22.42 4.63 8.19
C SER A 6 21.30 4.31 7.18
N ILE A 7 20.17 5.00 7.32
CA ILE A 7 19.13 5.04 6.28
C ILE A 7 19.72 5.89 5.15
N LYS A 8 20.46 5.25 4.24
CA LYS A 8 20.80 5.84 2.95
C LYS A 8 19.48 6.15 2.25
N LYS A 9 19.02 7.40 2.37
CA LYS A 9 18.01 7.99 1.47
C LYS A 9 18.65 8.09 0.10
N SER A 10 18.60 6.98 -0.64
CA SER A 10 18.95 6.99 -2.05
C SER A 10 17.85 7.74 -2.78
N GLN A 11 18.20 8.93 -3.26
CA GLN A 11 17.28 9.99 -3.70
C GLN A 11 16.60 9.70 -5.05
N TYR A 12 16.77 8.49 -5.60
CA TYR A 12 16.31 8.08 -6.95
C TYR A 12 15.89 6.60 -7.06
N LEU A 13 15.59 5.92 -5.95
CA LEU A 13 15.04 4.55 -6.04
C LEU A 13 13.52 4.62 -6.22
N HIS A 14 13.08 4.63 -7.48
CA HIS A 14 11.73 4.16 -7.82
C HIS A 14 11.68 2.64 -7.63
N SER A 15 11.82 2.17 -6.39
CA SER A 15 11.62 0.76 -6.07
C SER A 15 10.21 0.35 -6.53
N PRO A 16 10.00 -0.90 -6.98
CA PRO A 16 8.68 -1.36 -7.41
C PRO A 16 7.58 -1.10 -6.37
N ALA A 17 7.93 -1.08 -5.08
CA ALA A 17 7.03 -0.69 -4.00
C ALA A 17 6.58 0.79 -4.04
N HIS A 18 7.45 1.73 -4.43
CA HIS A 18 7.10 3.15 -4.59
C HIS A 18 6.18 3.35 -5.79
N VAL A 19 6.48 2.68 -6.91
CA VAL A 19 5.63 2.72 -8.11
C VAL A 19 4.24 2.20 -7.78
N LEU A 20 4.17 1.04 -7.12
CA LEU A 20 2.89 0.46 -6.70
C LEU A 20 2.13 1.37 -5.73
N ALA A 21 2.83 1.96 -4.75
CA ALA A 21 2.21 2.88 -3.80
C ALA A 21 1.65 4.13 -4.48
N ASP A 22 2.36 4.67 -5.47
CA ASP A 22 1.91 5.81 -6.25
C ASP A 22 0.66 5.45 -7.05
N GLU A 23 0.72 4.35 -7.81
CA GLU A 23 -0.41 3.82 -8.57
C GLU A 23 -1.64 3.60 -7.68
N LEU A 24 -1.47 3.00 -6.50
CA LEU A 24 -2.56 2.77 -5.54
C LEU A 24 -3.14 4.07 -5.01
N SER A 25 -2.29 5.02 -4.63
CA SER A 25 -2.72 6.31 -4.11
C SER A 25 -3.49 7.12 -5.16
N VAL A 26 -3.12 7.00 -6.44
CA VAL A 26 -3.82 7.63 -7.57
C VAL A 26 -5.14 6.91 -7.84
N LYS A 27 -5.13 5.58 -7.97
CA LYS A 27 -6.33 4.76 -8.24
C LYS A 27 -7.40 4.93 -7.17
N LEU A 28 -6.99 4.98 -5.90
CA LEU A 28 -7.89 5.14 -4.76
C LEU A 28 -8.21 6.61 -4.45
N SER A 29 -7.75 7.57 -5.27
CA SER A 29 -7.89 9.02 -5.02
C SER A 29 -7.43 9.44 -3.62
N ASP A 30 -6.43 8.75 -3.07
CA ASP A 30 -6.00 8.84 -1.68
C ASP A 30 -4.52 9.22 -1.58
N LYS A 31 -4.13 10.23 -2.36
CA LYS A 31 -2.77 10.76 -2.45
C LYS A 31 -2.18 11.20 -1.09
N LYS A 32 -3.04 11.59 -0.14
CA LYS A 32 -2.65 12.00 1.21
C LYS A 32 -2.04 10.85 2.04
N HIS A 33 -2.35 9.60 1.72
CA HIS A 33 -1.84 8.43 2.44
C HIS A 33 -0.82 7.63 1.63
N PHE A 34 -0.09 8.25 0.68
CA PHE A 34 0.98 7.58 -0.06
C PHE A 34 1.94 6.77 0.84
N GLY A 35 2.39 7.36 1.95
CA GLY A 35 3.30 6.68 2.89
C GLY A 35 2.69 5.41 3.53
N PHE A 36 1.37 5.36 3.67
CA PHE A 36 0.66 4.15 4.10
C PHE A 36 0.73 3.07 3.02
N TYR A 37 0.38 3.39 1.78
CA TYR A 37 0.48 2.44 0.66
C TYR A 37 1.92 1.96 0.42
N LEU A 38 2.90 2.84 0.58
CA LEU A 38 4.31 2.49 0.51
C LEU A 38 4.71 1.49 1.60
N LYS A 39 4.29 1.74 2.85
CA LYS A 39 4.52 0.80 3.93
C LYS A 39 3.89 -0.56 3.61
N MET A 40 2.67 -0.58 3.07
CA MET A 40 2.01 -1.82 2.69
C MET A 40 2.72 -2.53 1.56
N ALA A 41 3.19 -1.81 0.53
CA ALA A 41 3.97 -2.36 -0.57
C ALA A 41 5.32 -2.94 -0.13
N LEU A 42 5.89 -2.44 0.97
CA LEU A 42 7.12 -2.99 1.55
C LEU A 42 6.87 -4.19 2.48
N THR A 43 5.67 -4.34 3.04
CA THR A 43 5.35 -5.40 4.00
C THR A 43 4.51 -6.54 3.42
N HIS A 44 3.83 -6.32 2.30
CA HIS A 44 2.90 -7.27 1.68
C HIS A 44 3.26 -7.52 0.22
N ASP A 45 2.79 -8.65 -0.31
CA ASP A 45 2.98 -9.00 -1.71
C ASP A 45 2.29 -7.99 -2.63
N HIS A 46 3.00 -7.57 -3.68
CA HIS A 46 2.48 -6.60 -4.65
C HIS A 46 1.23 -7.10 -5.38
N ASN A 47 1.10 -8.41 -5.63
CA ASN A 47 -0.09 -8.97 -6.27
C ASN A 47 -1.30 -8.89 -5.35
N LEU A 48 -1.11 -9.13 -4.05
CA LEU A 48 -2.18 -9.00 -3.06
C LEU A 48 -2.72 -7.57 -3.03
N LEU A 49 -1.83 -6.58 -2.97
CA LEU A 49 -2.23 -5.17 -2.94
C LEU A 49 -2.95 -4.75 -4.22
N ARG A 50 -2.48 -5.21 -5.39
CA ARG A 50 -3.15 -4.95 -6.66
C ARG A 50 -4.54 -5.60 -6.72
N ARG A 51 -4.69 -6.82 -6.19
CA ARG A 51 -5.97 -7.54 -6.12
C ARG A 51 -6.97 -6.79 -5.23
N ILE A 52 -6.56 -6.43 -4.01
CA ILE A 52 -7.39 -5.67 -3.07
C ILE A 52 -7.78 -4.32 -3.67
N ALA A 53 -6.85 -3.63 -4.34
CA ALA A 53 -7.16 -2.38 -5.02
C ALA A 53 -8.21 -2.56 -6.12
N GLY A 54 -8.15 -3.68 -6.86
CA GLY A 54 -9.20 -4.07 -7.81
C GLY A 54 -10.56 -4.18 -7.12
N GLU A 55 -10.64 -4.94 -6.02
CA GLU A 55 -11.89 -5.11 -5.27
C GLU A 55 -12.45 -3.79 -4.73
N VAL A 56 -11.59 -2.87 -4.29
CA VAL A 56 -12.01 -1.54 -3.83
C VAL A 56 -12.58 -0.72 -4.99
N LEU A 57 -11.97 -0.79 -6.18
CA LEU A 57 -12.45 -0.09 -7.39
C LEU A 57 -13.76 -0.69 -7.92
N GLU A 58 -13.92 -2.01 -7.80
CA GLU A 58 -15.17 -2.71 -8.13
C GLU A 58 -16.30 -2.33 -7.15
N SER A 59 -15.97 -2.14 -5.87
CA SER A 59 -16.86 -1.59 -4.86
C SER A 59 -17.07 -0.08 -5.02
N LYS A 60 -17.74 0.34 -6.11
CA LYS A 60 -18.17 1.73 -6.39
C LYS A 60 -19.03 2.39 -5.30
N SER A 61 -19.40 1.65 -4.26
CA SER A 61 -20.25 2.12 -3.17
C SER A 61 -19.49 2.74 -2.00
N THR A 62 -18.15 2.72 -1.98
CA THR A 62 -17.40 3.25 -0.83
C THR A 62 -17.08 4.75 -0.97
N LYS A 63 -17.54 5.54 0.00
CA LYS A 63 -17.15 6.95 0.14
C LYS A 63 -15.66 7.12 0.51
N ARG A 64 -15.00 6.05 0.97
CA ARG A 64 -13.62 6.06 1.50
C ARG A 64 -12.84 4.83 1.00
N PRO A 65 -12.36 4.85 -0.26
CA PRO A 65 -11.63 3.72 -0.85
C PRO A 65 -10.39 3.30 -0.05
N GLY A 66 -9.60 4.24 0.48
CA GLY A 66 -8.43 3.91 1.31
C GLY A 66 -8.77 3.17 2.61
N ALA A 67 -9.92 3.46 3.22
CA ALA A 67 -10.36 2.74 4.43
C ALA A 67 -10.80 1.30 4.10
N LEU A 68 -11.50 1.11 2.96
CA LEU A 68 -11.88 -0.21 2.48
C LEU A 68 -10.65 -1.05 2.13
N PHE A 69 -9.64 -0.43 1.52
CA PHE A 69 -8.37 -1.07 1.22
C PHE A 69 -7.70 -1.63 2.49
N ALA A 70 -7.56 -0.80 3.53
CA ALA A 70 -6.96 -1.22 4.80
C ALA A 70 -7.77 -2.34 5.48
N PHE A 71 -9.10 -2.27 5.42
CA PHE A 71 -9.99 -3.29 5.95
C PHE A 71 -9.83 -4.64 5.23
N LEU A 72 -9.85 -4.64 3.90
CA LEU A 72 -9.67 -5.85 3.09
C LEU A 72 -8.28 -6.45 3.31
N LEU A 73 -7.24 -5.62 3.40
CA LEU A 73 -5.88 -6.08 3.67
C LEU A 73 -5.78 -6.75 5.05
N LYS A 74 -6.40 -6.17 6.08
CA LYS A 74 -6.48 -6.79 7.41
C LYS A 74 -7.22 -8.13 7.35
N LYS A 75 -8.38 -8.17 6.69
CA LYS A 75 -9.19 -9.39 6.52
C LYS A 75 -8.41 -10.51 5.81
N TYR A 76 -7.67 -10.17 4.76
CA TYR A 76 -6.82 -11.12 4.04
C TYR A 76 -5.70 -11.67 4.92
N LYS A 77 -5.09 -10.83 5.75
CA LYS A 77 -4.07 -11.26 6.71
C LYS A 77 -4.64 -12.24 7.75
N GLU A 78 -5.84 -11.95 8.27
CA GLU A 78 -6.52 -12.85 9.22
C GLU A 78 -6.94 -14.17 8.57
N SER A 79 -7.30 -14.17 7.29
CA SER A 79 -7.67 -15.38 6.55
C SER A 79 -6.50 -16.30 6.18
N GLN A 80 -5.25 -15.81 6.30
CA GLN A 80 -4.02 -16.56 6.01
C GLN A 80 -3.30 -17.01 7.30
N SER A 81 -3.92 -16.81 8.46
CA SER A 81 -3.39 -17.15 9.80
C SER A 81 -4.05 -18.39 10.39
#